data_AF-A0A945FJR3-F1
#
_entry.id   AF-A0A945FJR3-F1
#
_cell.length_a   1.000
_cell.length_b   1.000
_cell.length_c   1.000
_cell.angle_alpha   90.00
_cell.angle_beta   90.00
_cell.angle_gamma   90.00
#
_symmetry.space_group_name_H-M   'P 1'
#
loop_
_entity.id
_entity.type
_entity.pdbx_description
1 polymer ?
#
loop_
_entity_poly.entity_id
_entity_poly.type
_entity_poly.pdbx_seq_one_letter_code
_entity_poly.pdbx_strand_id
1 'polypeptide(L)' 'QISFVLFIPFIIIDMVVSSTLLSMGMMMLPPVTVSLPFKILLFVLVDGWNLIVQSIVMSFK' A
#
# COMPACT_ATOMS: atom_id res chain seq x y z
N GLN A 1 -10.86 13.20 1.44
CA GLN A 1 -9.83 13.22 2.51
C GLN A 1 -9.52 11.82 3.06
N ILE A 2 -10.52 10.93 3.23
CA ILE A 2 -10.32 9.53 3.66
C ILE A 2 -9.26 8.79 2.83
N SER A 3 -9.24 8.98 1.51
CA SER A 3 -8.31 8.30 0.60
C SER A 3 -6.83 8.61 0.89
N PHE A 4 -6.52 9.79 1.42
CA PHE A 4 -5.15 10.17 1.78
C PHE A 4 -4.65 9.37 2.99
N VAL A 5 -5.49 9.23 4.02
CA VAL A 5 -5.17 8.46 5.23
C VAL A 5 -5.01 6.98 4.89
N LEU A 6 -5.81 6.46 3.95
CA LEU A 6 -5.66 5.09 3.46
C LEU A 6 -4.35 4.86 2.71
N PHE A 7 -3.77 5.87 2.06
CA PHE A 7 -2.50 5.75 1.33
C PHE A 7 -1.25 5.70 2.23
N ILE A 8 -1.29 6.35 3.40
CA ILE A 8 -0.18 6.39 4.37
C ILE A 8 0.44 5.01 4.65
N PRO A 9 -0.31 3.96 5.03
CA PRO A 9 0.27 2.65 5.33
C PRO A 9 0.95 2.00 4.12
N PHE A 10 0.45 2.22 2.89
CA PHE A 10 1.08 1.69 1.67
C PHE A 10 2.46 2.32 1.43
N ILE A 11 2.59 3.63 1.68
CA ILE A 11 3.85 4.35 1.54
C ILE A 11 4.86 3.89 2.61
N ILE A 12 4.40 3.65 3.84
CA ILE A 12 5.25 3.11 4.91
C ILE A 12 5.81 1.74 4.50
N ILE A 13 4.99 0.86 3.93
CA ILE A 13 5.47 -0.46 3.44
C ILE A 13 6.57 -0.28 2.39
N ASP A 14 6.38 0.59 1.40
CA ASP A 14 7.40 0.80 0.36
C ASP A 14 8.71 1.33 0.94
N MET A 15 8.64 2.30 1.86
CA MET A 15 9.84 2.86 2.50
C MET A 15 10.57 1.82 3.34
N VAL A 16 9.84 1.03 4.14
CA VAL A 16 10.41 -0.04 4.95
C VAL A 16 11.06 -1.10 4.06
N VAL A 17 10.34 -1.63 3.08
CA VAL A 17 10.85 -2.66 2.17
C VAL A 17 12.08 -2.17 1.40
N SER A 18 12.05 -0.94 0.88
CA SER A 18 13.20 -0.33 0.22
C SER A 18 14.41 -0.21 1.15
N SER A 19 14.23 0.31 2.37
CA SER A 19 15.33 0.44 3.34
C SER A 19 15.93 -0.91 3.74
N THR A 20 15.10 -1.95 3.88
CA THR A 20 15.59 -3.31 4.20
C THR A 20 16.35 -3.94 3.03
N LEU A 21 15.88 -3.80 1.79
CA LEU A 21 16.58 -4.32 0.61
C LEU A 21 17.90 -3.61 0.36
N LEU A 22 17.92 -2.29 0.53
CA LEU A 22 19.16 -1.49 0.47
C LEU A 22 20.14 -1.94 1.56
N SER A 23 19.66 -2.19 2.78
CA SER A 23 20.50 -2.71 3.88
C SER A 23 21.03 -4.13 3.64
N MET A 24 20.33 -4.95 2.85
CA MET A 24 20.79 -6.29 2.45
C MET A 24 21.74 -6.25 1.24
N GLY A 25 22.02 -5.07 0.66
CA GLY A 25 22.85 -4.93 -0.54
C GLY A 25 22.19 -5.42 -1.83
N MET A 26 20.88 -5.71 -1.81
CA MET A 26 20.15 -6.28 -2.95
C MET A 26 19.61 -5.20 -3.89
N MET A 27 20.50 -4.46 -4.54
CA MET A 27 20.13 -3.34 -5.43
C MET A 27 19.48 -3.78 -6.75
N MET A 28 19.64 -5.04 -7.15
CA MET A 28 19.12 -5.56 -8.43
C MET A 28 17.72 -6.15 -8.33
N LEU A 29 17.21 -6.37 -7.12
CA LEU A 29 15.83 -6.80 -6.90
C LEU A 29 14.95 -5.56 -6.74
N PRO A 30 13.95 -5.35 -7.60
CA PRO A 30 13.03 -4.23 -7.44
C PRO A 30 12.29 -4.35 -6.10
N PRO A 31 12.33 -3.33 -5.22
CA PRO A 31 11.64 -3.37 -3.94
C PRO A 31 10.14 -3.58 -4.05
N VAL A 32 9.58 -3.18 -5.20
CA VAL A 32 8.17 -3.33 -5.55
C VAL A 32 7.74 -4.80 -5.55
N THR A 33 8.59 -5.74 -6.00
CA THR A 33 8.24 -7.17 -6.03
C THR A 33 8.03 -7.73 -4.63
N VAL A 34 8.77 -7.21 -3.64
CA VAL A 34 8.59 -7.57 -2.24
C VAL A 34 7.44 -6.78 -1.61
N SER A 35 7.26 -5.50 -1.92
CA SER A 35 6.21 -4.68 -1.31
C SER A 35 4.79 -5.00 -1.80
N LEU A 36 4.62 -5.45 -3.04
CA LEU A 36 3.34 -5.79 -3.65
C LEU A 36 2.49 -6.79 -2.85
N PRO A 37 2.98 -8.00 -2.49
CA PRO A 37 2.18 -8.95 -1.70
C PRO A 37 1.78 -8.38 -0.33
N PHE A 38 2.67 -7.64 0.36
CA PHE A 38 2.34 -6.99 1.63
C PHE A 38 1.27 -5.91 1.48
N LYS A 39 1.34 -5.11 0.41
CA LYS A 39 0.31 -4.12 0.09
C LYS A 39 -1.04 -4.76 -0.16
N ILE A 40 -1.10 -5.84 -0.94
CA ILE A 40 -2.36 -6.54 -1.23
C ILE A 40 -2.96 -7.11 0.05
N LEU A 41 -2.14 -7.73 0.90
CA LEU A 41 -2.59 -8.24 2.20
C LEU A 41 -3.15 -7.12 3.07
N LEU A 42 -2.42 -6.00 3.21
CA LEU A 42 -2.89 -4.86 3.99
C LEU A 42 -4.20 -4.32 3.41
N PHE A 43 -4.29 -4.16 2.09
CA PHE A 43 -5.50 -3.68 1.42
C PHE A 43 -6.73 -4.56 1.70
N VAL A 44 -6.57 -5.88 1.71
CA VAL A 44 -7.64 -6.82 2.06
C VAL A 44 -7.97 -6.74 3.56
N LEU A 45 -6.96 -6.61 4.44
CA LEU A 45 -7.16 -6.53 5.89
C LEU A 45 -7.94 -5.28 6.32
N VAL A 46 -7.75 -4.14 5.66
CA VAL A 46 -8.51 -2.91 5.96
C VAL A 46 -9.85 -2.83 5.21
N ASP A 47 -10.26 -3.91 4.54
CA ASP A 47 -11.46 -3.94 3.70
C ASP A 47 -11.48 -2.82 2.64
N GLY A 48 -10.33 -2.63 1.98
CA GLY A 48 -10.07 -1.54 1.05
C GLY A 48 -11.07 -1.47 -0.12
N TRP A 49 -11.62 -2.61 -0.54
CA TRP A 49 -12.65 -2.66 -1.59
C TRP A 49 -13.94 -1.94 -1.16
N ASN A 50 -14.43 -2.18 0.05
CA ASN A 50 -15.62 -1.50 0.58
C ASN A 50 -15.39 0.01 0.71
N LEU A 51 -14.20 0.43 1.12
CA LEU A 51 -13.83 1.85 1.23
C LEU A 51 -13.82 2.55 -0.13
N ILE A 52 -13.29 1.91 -1.18
CA ILE A 52 -13.31 2.45 -2.55
C ILE A 52 -14.76 2.57 -3.06
N VAL A 53 -15.55 1.51 -2.92
CA VAL A 53 -16.95 1.49 -3.40
C VAL A 53 -17.79 2.56 -2.69
N GLN A 54 -17.68 2.66 -1.36
CA GLN A 54 -18.37 3.71 -0.60
C GLN A 54 -17.94 5.11 -1.02
N SER A 55 -16.64 5.34 -1.22
CA SER A 55 -16.14 6.64 -1.67
C SER A 55 -16.70 7.03 -3.04
N ILE A 56 -16.86 6.07 -3.95
CA ILE A 56 -17.43 6.30 -5.27
C ILE A 56 -18.93 6.61 -5.16
N VAL A 57 -19.69 5.78 -4.44
CA VAL A 57 -21.14 5.97 -4.25
C VAL A 57 -21.45 7.30 -3.57
N MET A 58 -20.68 7.70 -2.55
CA MET A 58 -20.83 9.00 -1.91
C MET A 58 -20.46 10.17 -2.82
N SER A 59 -19.58 9.98 -3.80
CA SER A 59 -19.18 11.05 -4.73
C SER A 59 -20.22 11.35 -5.81
N PHE A 60 -21.16 10.43 -6.05
CA PHE A 60 -22.24 10.61 -7.04
C PHE A 60 -23.49 11.27 -6.45
N LYS A 61 -23.55 11.46 -5.13
CA LYS A 61 -24.68 12.03 -4.41
C LYS A 61 -24.39 13.47 -4.01
#